data_AF-A0A4Z0NUM5-F1
#
_entry.id   AF-A0A4Z0NUM5-F1
#
_cell.length_a   1.000
_cell.length_b   1.000
_cell.length_c   1.000
_cell.angle_alpha   90.00
_cell.angle_beta   90.00
_cell.angle_gamma   90.00
#
_symmetry.space_group_name_H-M   'P 1'
#
loop_
_entity.id
_entity.type
_entity.pdbx_description
1 polymer ?
#
loop_
_entity_poly.entity_id
_entity_poly.type
_entity_poly.pdbx_seq_one_letter_code
_entity_poly.pdbx_strand_id
1 'polypeptide(L)'
;MPFPLPRAVLAALLVATPISALGQAGTKPELAPRREPSVRSLAARERQRKCGAEWRALGPPEKAAQGPRWPQYYSKCVRRLKEQRA
;
A
#
# COMPACT_ATOMS: atom_id res chain seq x y z
N MET A 1 -16.56 13.86 -16.67
CA MET A 1 -15.66 14.81 -16.00
C MET A 1 -14.22 14.43 -16.30
N PRO A 2 -13.57 15.06 -17.30
CA PRO A 2 -12.15 14.88 -17.58
C PRO A 2 -11.34 15.97 -16.87
N PHE A 3 -10.38 15.61 -16.03
CA PHE A 3 -9.38 16.54 -15.51
C PHE A 3 -7.99 16.12 -16.02
N PRO A 4 -7.44 16.80 -17.04
CA PRO A 4 -6.01 16.82 -17.31
C PRO A 4 -5.36 17.96 -16.49
N LEU A 5 -4.05 17.82 -16.24
CA LEU A 5 -3.02 18.87 -16.11
C LEU A 5 -2.01 18.61 -14.95
N PRO A 6 -0.75 19.07 -15.13
CA PRO A 6 0.45 18.29 -14.84
C PRO A 6 1.20 18.79 -13.60
N ARG A 7 2.05 17.92 -13.01
CA ARG A 7 2.99 18.29 -11.93
C ARG A 7 4.02 19.28 -12.46
N ALA A 8 3.76 20.56 -12.25
CA ALA A 8 4.69 21.65 -12.47
C ALA A 8 5.93 21.52 -11.58
N VAL A 9 7.08 21.47 -12.26
CA VAL A 9 8.37 22.13 -11.99
C VAL A 9 8.78 22.32 -10.52
N LEU A 10 9.80 21.56 -10.15
CA LEU A 10 10.64 21.70 -8.97
C LEU A 10 11.74 22.74 -9.26
N ALA A 11 11.84 23.81 -8.48
CA ALA A 11 13.10 24.49 -8.10
C ALA A 11 12.85 25.83 -7.39
N ALA A 12 13.25 25.92 -6.11
CA ALA A 12 13.82 27.13 -5.53
C ALA A 12 14.61 26.75 -4.26
N LEU A 13 15.89 27.13 -4.24
CA LEU A 13 16.90 26.89 -3.20
C LEU A 13 17.02 28.11 -2.26
N LEU A 14 17.65 27.89 -1.08
CA LEU A 14 18.22 28.86 -0.12
C LEU A 14 17.21 29.45 0.90
N VAL A 15 17.45 29.53 2.23
CA VAL A 15 18.60 30.12 2.96
C VAL A 15 18.65 29.62 4.43
N ALA A 16 19.87 29.43 4.93
CA ALA A 16 20.42 29.55 6.29
C ALA A 16 19.60 29.26 7.58
N THR A 17 20.26 28.49 8.46
CA THR A 17 19.93 28.13 9.85
C THR A 17 19.90 29.32 10.82
N PRO A 18 19.15 29.19 11.93
CA PRO A 18 19.80 29.39 13.23
C PRO A 18 19.71 28.16 14.14
N ILE A 19 20.85 27.94 14.80
CA ILE A 19 21.13 26.97 15.85
C ILE A 19 20.10 27.11 16.98
N SER A 20 19.22 26.12 17.11
CA SER A 20 18.52 25.85 18.37
C SER A 20 19.34 24.81 19.15
N ALA A 21 20.32 25.29 19.89
CA ALA A 21 20.98 24.53 20.94
C ALA A 21 20.18 24.73 22.23
N LEU A 22 19.31 23.76 22.57
CA LEU A 22 19.04 23.29 23.93
C LEU A 22 17.90 22.26 23.88
N GLY A 23 18.26 21.00 24.11
CA GLY A 23 17.31 20.01 24.60
C GLY A 23 16.48 19.27 23.56
N GLN A 24 17.12 18.42 22.76
CA GLN A 24 16.64 17.05 22.60
C GLN A 24 17.85 16.15 22.63
N ALA A 25 18.14 15.61 23.82
CA ALA A 25 18.85 14.37 23.94
C ALA A 25 18.22 13.43 22.92
N GLY A 26 19.02 13.03 21.92
CA GLY A 26 18.53 12.23 20.83
C GLY A 26 17.89 10.98 21.39
N THR A 27 16.56 10.92 21.35
CA THR A 27 15.92 9.69 20.93
C THR A 27 16.38 9.48 19.50
N LYS A 28 17.58 8.88 19.38
CA LYS A 28 17.81 7.82 18.41
C LYS A 28 16.45 7.13 18.28
N PRO A 29 15.84 7.03 17.09
CA PRO A 29 14.84 6.00 16.91
C PRO A 29 15.64 4.70 17.09
N GLU A 30 15.84 4.32 18.36
CA GLU A 30 15.93 2.96 18.81
C GLU A 30 14.90 2.27 17.97
N LEU A 31 15.39 1.45 17.03
CA LEU A 31 14.58 0.77 16.04
C LEU A 31 13.30 0.36 16.75
N ALA A 32 12.19 1.04 16.46
CA ALA A 32 10.90 0.62 16.95
C ALA A 32 10.87 -0.87 16.60
N PRO A 33 10.75 -1.77 17.60
CA PRO A 33 11.05 -3.19 17.43
C PRO A 33 10.34 -3.59 16.16
N ARG A 34 11.11 -4.00 15.14
CA ARG A 34 10.61 -4.25 13.79
C ARG A 34 9.42 -5.15 13.99
N ARG A 35 8.21 -4.57 13.94
CA ARG A 35 6.99 -5.23 14.45
C ARG A 35 6.93 -6.53 13.68
N GLU A 36 7.26 -7.61 14.36
CA GLU A 36 7.30 -8.91 13.72
C GLU A 36 5.91 -9.08 13.12
N PRO A 37 5.81 -9.35 11.81
CA PRO A 37 4.53 -9.28 11.13
C PRO A 37 3.58 -10.23 11.85
N SER A 38 2.67 -9.65 12.65
CA SER A 38 1.70 -10.38 13.44
C SER A 38 0.97 -11.36 12.52
N VAL A 39 0.56 -12.53 13.02
CA VAL A 39 -0.13 -13.58 12.26
C VAL A 39 -1.27 -13.01 11.39
N ARG A 40 -1.98 -11.99 11.89
CA ARG A 40 -3.01 -11.27 11.13
C ARG A 40 -2.48 -10.58 9.86
N SER A 41 -1.30 -9.98 9.95
CA SER A 41 -0.62 -9.32 8.83
C SER A 41 -0.06 -10.32 7.81
N LEU A 42 0.45 -11.47 8.27
CA LEU A 42 0.87 -12.56 7.38
C LEU A 42 -0.32 -13.11 6.61
N ALA A 43 -1.43 -13.38 7.30
CA ALA A 43 -2.66 -13.79 6.65
C ALA A 43 -3.12 -12.77 5.61
N ALA A 44 -3.10 -11.47 5.91
CA ALA A 44 -3.46 -10.42 4.95
C ALA A 44 -2.55 -10.39 3.70
N ARG A 45 -1.24 -10.56 3.89
CA ARG A 45 -0.27 -10.64 2.79
C ARG A 45 -0.50 -11.88 1.93
N GLU A 46 -0.81 -13.01 2.54
CA GLU A 46 -1.14 -14.25 1.82
C GLU A 46 -2.37 -14.07 0.93
N ARG A 47 -3.44 -13.42 1.43
CA ARG A 47 -4.64 -13.12 0.62
C ARG A 47 -4.29 -12.24 -0.59
N GLN A 48 -3.48 -11.20 -0.39
CA GLN A 48 -3.03 -10.34 -1.48
C GLN A 48 -2.21 -11.11 -2.51
N ARG A 49 -1.34 -12.04 -2.08
CA ARG A 49 -0.56 -12.87 -2.99
C ARG A 49 -1.44 -13.86 -3.76
N LYS A 50 -2.36 -14.56 -3.09
CA LYS A 50 -3.31 -15.49 -3.72
C LYS A 50 -4.19 -14.78 -4.76
N CYS A 51 -4.94 -13.77 -4.32
CA CYS A 51 -5.81 -13.00 -5.22
C CYS A 51 -5.00 -12.31 -6.34
N GLY A 52 -3.76 -11.90 -6.07
CA GLY A 52 -2.88 -11.27 -7.05
C GLY A 52 -2.31 -12.23 -8.08
N ALA A 53 -2.05 -13.49 -7.69
CA ALA A 53 -1.66 -14.53 -8.62
C ALA A 53 -2.83 -14.91 -9.54
N GLU A 54 -4.01 -15.14 -8.96
CA GLU A 54 -5.23 -15.46 -9.71
C GLU A 54 -5.56 -14.35 -10.71
N TRP A 55 -5.59 -13.09 -10.28
CA TRP A 55 -5.86 -11.97 -11.18
C TRP A 55 -4.83 -11.82 -12.29
N ARG A 56 -3.55 -12.05 -12.02
CA ARG A 56 -2.53 -11.98 -13.08
C ARG A 56 -2.70 -13.12 -14.10
N ALA A 57 -3.13 -14.29 -13.64
CA ALA A 57 -3.41 -15.45 -14.49
C ALA A 57 -4.69 -15.30 -15.35
N LEU A 58 -5.66 -14.49 -14.91
CA LEU A 58 -6.88 -14.23 -15.70
C LEU A 58 -6.57 -13.50 -17.01
N GLY A 59 -7.23 -13.91 -18.09
CA GLY A 59 -7.20 -13.20 -19.36
C GLY A 59 -7.97 -11.87 -19.33
N PRO A 60 -7.80 -11.00 -20.34
CA PRO A 60 -8.61 -9.79 -20.51
C PRO A 60 -10.14 -10.02 -20.43
N PRO A 61 -10.72 -11.08 -21.05
CA PRO A 61 -12.17 -11.28 -20.98
C PRO A 61 -12.62 -11.69 -19.56
N GLU A 62 -11.89 -12.56 -18.86
CA GLU A 62 -12.24 -12.90 -17.47
C GLU A 62 -12.07 -11.71 -16.51
N LYS A 63 -11.05 -10.87 -16.71
CA LYS A 63 -10.86 -9.63 -15.93
C LYS A 63 -12.04 -8.69 -16.11
N ALA A 64 -12.55 -8.53 -17.33
CA ALA A 64 -13.73 -7.72 -17.59
C ALA A 64 -14.98 -8.26 -16.87
N ALA A 65 -15.16 -9.59 -16.85
CA ALA A 65 -16.29 -10.24 -16.18
C ALA A 65 -16.21 -10.17 -14.64
N GLN A 66 -15.03 -10.34 -14.06
CA GLN A 66 -14.86 -10.39 -12.61
C GLN A 66 -14.80 -9.00 -11.95
N GLY A 67 -14.55 -7.97 -12.76
CA GLY A 67 -14.50 -6.56 -12.39
C GLY A 67 -13.23 -5.96 -12.98
N PRO A 68 -13.30 -5.07 -13.98
CA PRO A 68 -12.17 -4.68 -14.84
C PRO A 68 -11.00 -4.01 -14.09
N ARG A 69 -11.22 -3.64 -12.83
CA ARG A 69 -10.24 -2.99 -11.97
C ARG A 69 -9.84 -3.94 -10.84
N TRP A 70 -8.53 -4.06 -10.64
CA TRP A 70 -7.92 -4.78 -9.52
C TRP A 70 -8.61 -4.62 -8.15
N PRO A 71 -8.93 -3.41 -7.63
CA PRO A 71 -9.58 -3.27 -6.33
C PRO A 71 -10.99 -3.88 -6.25
N GLN A 72 -11.74 -3.95 -7.35
CA GLN A 72 -13.04 -4.61 -7.39
C GLN A 72 -12.90 -6.13 -7.29
N TYR A 73 -11.97 -6.70 -8.05
CA TYR A 73 -11.67 -8.13 -7.96
C TYR A 73 -11.15 -8.52 -6.58
N TYR A 74 -10.18 -7.77 -6.05
CA TYR A 74 -9.57 -8.04 -4.75
C TYR A 74 -10.61 -8.06 -3.63
N SER A 75 -11.56 -7.11 -3.62
CA SER A 75 -12.63 -7.06 -2.63
C SER A 75 -13.52 -8.31 -2.67
N LYS A 76 -13.88 -8.80 -3.88
CA LYS A 76 -14.64 -10.05 -4.06
C LYS A 76 -13.83 -11.27 -3.63
N CYS A 77 -12.56 -11.37 -4.05
CA CYS A 77 -11.68 -12.48 -3.71
C CYS A 77 -11.47 -12.61 -2.19
N VAL A 78 -11.20 -11.50 -1.50
CA VAL A 78 -11.04 -11.51 -0.04
C VAL A 78 -12.34 -11.88 0.67
N ARG A 79 -13.50 -11.44 0.16
CA ARG A 79 -14.81 -11.84 0.71
C ARG A 79 -15.02 -13.35 0.60
N ARG A 80 -14.81 -13.91 -0.60
CA ARG A 80 -14.87 -15.36 -0.86
C ARG A 80 -13.91 -16.15 0.05
N LEU A 81 -12.71 -15.62 0.28
CA LEU A 81 -11.70 -16.27 1.12
C LEU A 81 -12.02 -16.18 2.62
N LYS A 82 -12.75 -15.15 3.05
CA LYS A 82 -13.27 -15.05 4.43
C LYS A 82 -14.43 -16.01 4.63
N GLU A 83 -15.37 -16.08 3.68
CA GLU A 83 -16.52 -16.99 3.73
C GLU A 83 -16.08 -18.47 3.76
N GLN A 84 -15.01 -18.84 3.06
CA GLN A 84 -14.44 -20.21 3.10
C GLN A 84 -13.68 -20.55 4.40
N ARG A 85 -13.37 -19.56 5.24
CA ARG A 85 -12.61 -19.74 6.50
C ARG A 85 -13.47 -19.48 7.74
N ALA A 86 -14.76 -19.22 7.56
CA ALA A 86 -15.77 -19.11 8.61
C ALA A 86 -16.39 -20.48 8.86
#